data_AF-A0AAU4S2F5-F1
#
_entry.id   AF-A0AAU4S2F5-F1
#
_cell.length_a   1.000
_cell.length_b   1.000
_cell.length_c   1.000
_cell.angle_alpha   90.00
_cell.angle_beta   90.00
_cell.angle_gamma   90.00
#
_symmetry.space_group_name_H-M   'P 1'
#
loop_
_entity.id
_entity.type
_entity.pdbx_description
1 polymer ?
#
loop_
_entity_poly.entity_id
_entity_poly.type
_entity_poly.pdbx_seq_one_letter_code
_entity_poly.pdbx_strand_id
1 'polypeptide(L)'
;MAPTSEALTAERILEATEEVLRRHGPAKATVVDVARALGVSHGSVYRHFRTKAALREAVTKRWLDRTSEALAGIVAGTERDPEARLRAWLLALFDAKRHKAGDDPELFATYTVLTTENSEAVDEHLDDLTGQLAEIVRAGVDDGLFTAADPLTTARAVFQATACFHDPGYHEEWERPGVQGEFEAVVDLLVRGLRA
;
A
#
# COMPACT_ATOMS: atom_id res chain seq x y z
N MET A 1 22.97 20.42 27.60
CA MET A 1 21.55 20.69 27.28
C MET A 1 20.81 19.37 27.35
N ALA A 2 19.85 19.22 28.26
CA ALA A 2 19.00 18.03 28.30
C ALA A 2 18.16 18.00 27.00
N PRO A 3 17.95 16.84 26.36
CA PRO A 3 17.10 16.77 25.19
C PRO A 3 15.70 17.20 25.61
N THR A 4 15.17 18.23 24.93
CA THR A 4 13.78 18.63 25.04
C THR A 4 12.92 17.40 24.81
N SER A 5 12.12 17.00 25.79
CA SER A 5 11.17 15.90 25.63
C SER A 5 10.21 16.28 24.52
N GLU A 6 10.45 15.82 23.29
CA GLU A 6 9.49 15.94 22.21
C GLU A 6 8.15 15.36 22.66
N ALA A 7 7.07 16.07 22.37
CA ALA A 7 5.73 15.62 22.70
C ALA A 7 5.47 14.22 22.12
N LEU A 8 4.80 13.37 22.90
CA LEU A 8 4.33 12.07 22.41
C LEU A 8 3.18 12.32 21.43
N THR A 9 3.35 11.90 20.18
CA THR A 9 2.33 12.00 19.12
C THR A 9 1.90 10.62 18.67
N ALA A 10 0.74 10.54 18.01
CA ALA A 10 0.29 9.30 17.38
C ALA A 10 1.34 8.79 16.37
N GLU A 11 1.91 9.69 15.57
CA GLU A 11 2.92 9.34 14.57
C GLU A 11 4.17 8.70 15.17
N ARG A 12 4.73 9.28 16.24
CA ARG A 12 5.90 8.71 16.93
C ARG A 12 5.60 7.35 17.55
N ILE A 13 4.36 7.13 17.99
CA ILE A 13 3.92 5.81 18.48
C ILE A 13 3.88 4.81 17.32
N LEU A 14 3.38 5.18 16.15
CA LEU A 14 3.34 4.32 14.97
C LEU A 14 4.75 3.99 14.46
N GLU A 15 5.67 4.97 14.43
CA GLU A 15 7.09 4.75 14.10
C GLU A 15 7.77 3.76 15.05
N ALA A 16 7.59 3.95 16.36
CA ALA A 16 8.13 3.01 17.34
C ALA A 16 7.47 1.63 17.24
N THR A 17 6.20 1.58 16.84
CA THR A 17 5.48 0.31 16.62
C THR A 17 6.03 -0.43 15.41
N GLU A 18 6.31 0.25 14.30
CA GLU A 18 7.01 -0.32 13.13
C GLU A 18 8.36 -0.94 13.54
N GLU A 19 9.16 -0.23 14.33
CA GLU A 19 10.46 -0.74 14.77
C GLU A 19 10.34 -1.95 15.71
N VAL A 20 9.37 -1.94 16.62
CA VAL A 20 9.09 -3.08 17.51
C VAL A 20 8.60 -4.28 16.71
N LEU A 21 7.74 -4.06 15.71
CA LEU A 21 7.24 -5.09 14.79
C LEU A 21 8.38 -5.69 13.97
N ARG A 22 9.26 -4.85 13.40
CA ARG A 22 10.45 -5.29 12.67
C ARG A 22 11.35 -6.19 13.52
N ARG A 23 11.60 -5.82 14.79
CA ARG A 23 12.51 -6.57 15.68
C ARG A 23 11.93 -7.86 16.24
N HIS A 24 10.63 -7.90 16.50
CA HIS A 24 10.02 -8.97 17.29
C HIS A 24 8.96 -9.79 16.54
N GLY A 25 8.53 -9.31 15.37
CA GLY A 25 7.41 -9.85 14.61
C GLY A 25 6.05 -9.55 15.26
N PRO A 26 4.95 -9.79 14.53
CA PRO A 26 3.61 -9.40 14.96
C PRO A 26 3.16 -10.17 16.20
N ALA A 27 3.56 -11.44 16.35
CA ALA A 27 3.16 -12.29 17.46
C ALA A 27 3.72 -11.84 18.82
N LYS A 28 4.99 -11.40 18.86
CA LYS A 28 5.69 -11.07 20.12
C LYS A 28 5.66 -9.59 20.45
N ALA A 29 5.45 -8.70 19.47
CA ALA A 29 5.35 -7.27 19.70
C ALA A 29 4.23 -6.91 20.70
N THR A 30 4.56 -6.12 21.72
CA THR A 30 3.61 -5.63 22.72
C THR A 30 3.61 -4.09 22.80
N VAL A 31 2.49 -3.53 23.26
CA VAL A 31 2.37 -2.09 23.51
C VAL A 31 3.32 -1.63 24.64
N VAL A 32 3.71 -2.54 25.54
CA VAL A 32 4.74 -2.29 26.56
C VAL A 32 6.12 -2.11 25.91
N ASP A 33 6.46 -2.89 24.90
CA ASP A 33 7.72 -2.74 24.16
C ASP A 33 7.76 -1.42 23.41
N VAL A 34 6.63 -0.99 22.82
CA VAL A 34 6.49 0.33 22.19
C VAL A 34 6.69 1.46 23.21
N ALA A 35 6.03 1.39 24.36
CA ALA A 35 6.17 2.37 25.42
C ALA A 35 7.63 2.43 25.94
N ARG A 36 8.28 1.27 26.09
CA ARG A 36 9.69 1.17 26.49
C ARG A 36 10.61 1.80 25.44
N ALA A 37 10.39 1.54 24.15
CA ALA A 37 11.16 2.12 23.06
C ALA A 37 11.07 3.66 23.02
N LEU A 38 9.94 4.22 23.44
CA LEU A 38 9.69 5.67 23.50
C LEU A 38 10.07 6.31 24.84
N GLY A 39 10.47 5.52 25.85
CA GLY A 39 10.75 6.03 27.20
C GLY A 39 9.52 6.60 27.92
N VAL A 40 8.30 6.14 27.58
CA VAL A 40 7.04 6.62 28.16
C VAL A 40 6.32 5.51 28.93
N SER A 41 5.32 5.88 29.73
CA SER A 41 4.46 4.89 30.37
C SER A 41 3.50 4.24 29.37
N HIS A 42 3.16 2.97 29.59
CA HIS A 42 2.19 2.25 28.76
C HIS A 42 0.82 2.97 28.71
N GLY A 43 0.39 3.57 29.83
CA GLY A 43 -0.83 4.38 29.87
C GLY A 43 -0.78 5.61 28.95
N SER A 44 0.41 6.12 28.63
CA SER A 44 0.58 7.21 27.66
C SER A 44 0.28 6.76 26.23
N VAL A 45 0.66 5.54 25.86
CA VAL A 45 0.32 4.96 24.56
C VAL A 45 -1.19 4.70 24.45
N TYR A 46 -1.81 4.17 25.51
CA TYR A 46 -3.27 3.91 25.54
C TYR A 46 -4.14 5.17 25.43
N ARG A 47 -3.61 6.36 25.75
CA ARG A 47 -4.32 7.63 25.50
C ARG A 47 -4.49 7.93 24.01
N HIS A 48 -3.58 7.46 23.16
CA HIS A 48 -3.67 7.61 21.71
C HIS A 48 -4.38 6.41 21.07
N PHE A 49 -4.06 5.19 21.49
CA PHE A 49 -4.61 3.96 20.93
C PHE A 49 -5.21 3.11 22.03
N ARG A 50 -6.54 3.12 22.17
CA ARG A 50 -7.25 2.52 23.32
C ARG A 50 -6.99 1.02 23.51
N THR A 51 -6.63 0.30 22.46
CA THR A 51 -6.39 -1.15 22.49
C THR A 51 -5.15 -1.51 21.65
N LYS A 52 -4.58 -2.71 21.89
CA LYS A 52 -3.51 -3.26 21.04
C LYS A 52 -3.99 -3.43 19.59
N ALA A 53 -5.24 -3.85 19.40
CA ALA A 53 -5.85 -3.98 18.08
C ALA A 53 -5.90 -2.63 17.35
N ALA A 54 -6.35 -1.56 18.02
CA ALA A 54 -6.39 -0.22 17.41
C ALA A 54 -4.99 0.29 17.02
N LEU A 55 -3.96 -0.02 17.81
CA LEU A 55 -2.58 0.33 17.45
C LEU A 55 -2.09 -0.48 16.23
N ARG A 56 -2.42 -1.77 16.15
CA ARG A 56 -2.10 -2.62 14.99
C ARG A 56 -2.84 -2.17 13.74
N GLU A 57 -4.12 -1.86 13.84
CA GLU A 57 -4.92 -1.34 12.74
C GLU A 57 -4.28 -0.07 12.16
N ALA A 58 -3.98 0.90 13.03
CA ALA A 58 -3.40 2.17 12.62
C ALA A 58 -2.00 2.02 11.99
N VAL A 59 -1.16 1.12 12.50
CA VAL A 59 0.18 0.91 11.94
C VAL A 59 0.13 0.15 10.61
N THR A 60 -0.80 -0.81 10.46
CA THR A 60 -1.09 -1.47 9.18
C THR A 60 -1.61 -0.48 8.15
N LYS A 61 -2.59 0.35 8.52
CA LYS A 61 -3.13 1.40 7.65
C LYS A 61 -2.02 2.34 7.19
N ARG A 62 -1.21 2.86 8.10
CA ARG A 62 -0.07 3.73 7.77
C ARG A 62 0.89 3.07 6.78
N TRP A 63 1.20 1.78 6.93
CA TRP A 63 2.06 1.07 6.00
C TRP A 63 1.43 0.92 4.60
N LEU A 64 0.13 0.66 4.52
CA LEU A 64 -0.63 0.56 3.27
C LEU A 64 -0.76 1.93 2.57
N ASP A 65 -1.15 2.97 3.32
CA ASP A 65 -1.36 4.34 2.85
C ASP A 65 -0.13 4.90 2.13
N ARG A 66 1.09 4.61 2.60
CA ARG A 66 2.33 5.07 1.94
C ARG A 66 2.41 4.68 0.45
N THR A 67 1.88 3.51 0.08
CA THR A 67 1.83 3.10 -1.33
C THR A 67 0.75 3.87 -2.08
N SER A 68 -0.45 3.96 -1.51
CA SER A 68 -1.57 4.73 -2.06
C SER A 68 -1.23 6.20 -2.32
N GLU A 69 -0.58 6.86 -1.35
CA GLU A 69 -0.16 8.27 -1.43
C GLU A 69 0.86 8.51 -2.54
N ALA A 70 1.83 7.61 -2.69
CA ALA A 70 2.83 7.70 -3.76
C ALA A 70 2.19 7.60 -5.15
N LEU A 71 1.16 6.75 -5.28
CA LEU A 71 0.44 6.54 -6.54
C LEU A 71 -0.52 7.68 -6.89
N ALA A 72 -1.10 8.36 -5.89
CA ALA A 72 -2.02 9.47 -6.10
C ALA A 72 -1.40 10.62 -6.92
N GLY A 73 -0.09 10.84 -6.81
CA GLY A 73 0.64 11.82 -7.62
C GLY A 73 0.59 11.53 -9.14
N ILE A 74 0.52 10.25 -9.53
CA ILE A 74 0.41 9.83 -10.94
C ILE A 74 -0.99 10.11 -11.48
N VAL A 75 -2.02 9.89 -10.66
CA VAL A 75 -3.43 10.16 -11.00
C VAL A 75 -3.63 11.66 -11.26
N ALA A 76 -3.08 12.49 -10.37
CA ALA A 76 -3.21 13.95 -10.41
C ALA A 76 -2.42 14.62 -11.54
N GLY A 77 -1.39 13.96 -12.09
CA GLY A 77 -0.59 14.51 -13.17
C GLY A 77 -1.38 14.59 -14.47
N THR A 78 -1.63 15.79 -15.00
CA THR A 78 -2.36 15.99 -16.27
C THR A 78 -1.45 16.01 -17.51
N GLU A 79 -0.13 15.85 -17.31
CA GLU A 79 0.87 15.96 -18.38
C GLU A 79 0.92 14.73 -19.30
N ARG A 80 0.31 13.62 -18.86
CA ARG A 80 0.28 12.34 -19.58
C ARG A 80 -1.13 12.02 -20.03
N ASP A 81 -1.26 11.43 -21.21
CA ASP A 81 -2.54 10.85 -21.61
C ASP A 81 -2.98 9.73 -20.63
N PRO A 82 -4.29 9.43 -20.56
CA PRO A 82 -4.83 8.35 -19.72
C PRO A 82 -4.13 6.98 -19.87
N GLU A 83 -3.68 6.60 -21.08
CA GLU A 83 -2.96 5.34 -21.30
C GLU A 83 -1.60 5.33 -20.60
N ALA A 84 -0.81 6.38 -20.82
CA ALA A 84 0.49 6.55 -20.19
C ALA A 84 0.37 6.65 -18.66
N ARG A 85 -0.71 7.24 -18.14
CA ARG A 85 -1.00 7.26 -16.70
C ARG A 85 -1.33 5.88 -16.17
N LEU A 86 -2.18 5.11 -16.85
CA LEU A 86 -2.54 3.75 -16.44
C LEU A 86 -1.29 2.85 -16.36
N ARG A 87 -0.45 2.89 -17.39
CA ARG A 87 0.83 2.15 -17.43
C ARG A 87 1.74 2.56 -16.29
N ALA A 88 1.90 3.87 -16.07
CA ALA A 88 2.77 4.38 -15.01
C ALA A 88 2.27 4.02 -13.61
N TRP A 89 0.96 4.07 -13.39
CA TRP A 89 0.34 3.72 -12.11
C TRP A 89 0.54 2.24 -11.80
N LEU A 90 0.29 1.35 -12.77
CA LEU A 90 0.49 -0.09 -12.59
C LEU A 90 1.95 -0.45 -12.34
N LEU A 91 2.88 0.19 -13.06
CA LEU A 91 4.31 -0.02 -12.88
C LEU A 91 4.77 0.46 -11.50
N ALA A 92 4.35 1.65 -11.09
CA ALA A 92 4.69 2.20 -9.78
C ALA A 92 4.12 1.35 -8.64
N LEU A 93 2.93 0.76 -8.80
CA LEU A 93 2.38 -0.18 -7.81
C LEU A 93 3.25 -1.43 -7.71
N PHE A 94 3.62 -2.03 -8.85
CA PHE A 94 4.49 -3.20 -8.88
C PHE A 94 5.86 -2.90 -8.24
N ASP A 95 6.51 -1.80 -8.63
CA ASP A 95 7.80 -1.39 -8.08
C ASP A 95 7.71 -1.13 -6.58
N ALA A 96 6.65 -0.46 -6.10
CA ALA A 96 6.47 -0.20 -4.67
C ALA A 96 6.30 -1.48 -3.85
N LYS A 97 5.58 -2.47 -4.38
CA LYS A 97 5.38 -3.77 -3.71
C LYS A 97 6.68 -4.60 -3.73
N ARG A 98 7.41 -4.57 -4.85
CA ARG A 98 8.75 -5.18 -4.96
C ARG A 98 9.75 -4.59 -3.98
N HIS A 99 9.89 -3.27 -3.93
CA HIS A 99 10.80 -2.61 -2.99
C HIS A 99 10.44 -2.94 -1.54
N LYS A 100 9.15 -2.93 -1.19
CA LYS A 100 8.71 -3.35 0.15
C LYS A 100 9.11 -4.79 0.49
N ALA A 101 9.02 -5.72 -0.46
CA ALA A 101 9.41 -7.11 -0.26
C ALA A 101 10.94 -7.31 -0.19
N GLY A 102 11.71 -6.54 -0.96
CA GLY A 102 13.17 -6.66 -1.04
C GLY A 102 13.95 -5.86 0.02
N ASP A 103 13.54 -4.62 0.30
CA ASP A 103 14.30 -3.69 1.15
C ASP A 103 14.13 -3.97 2.65
N ASP A 104 12.98 -4.48 3.08
CA ASP A 104 12.69 -4.81 4.49
C ASP A 104 11.84 -6.10 4.59
N PRO A 105 12.44 -7.28 4.31
CA PRO A 105 11.71 -8.55 4.25
C PRO A 105 11.01 -8.92 5.57
N GLU A 106 11.62 -8.60 6.72
CA GLU A 106 11.04 -8.84 8.03
C GLU A 106 9.77 -8.01 8.27
N LEU A 107 9.79 -6.73 7.88
CA LEU A 107 8.62 -5.87 7.99
C LEU A 107 7.55 -6.27 6.97
N PHE A 108 7.94 -6.66 5.75
CA PHE A 108 7.02 -7.18 4.75
C PHE A 108 6.30 -8.44 5.26
N ALA A 109 7.05 -9.44 5.75
CA ALA A 109 6.47 -10.65 6.33
C ALA A 109 5.54 -10.34 7.51
N THR A 110 5.90 -9.36 8.35
CA THR A 110 5.06 -8.90 9.45
C THR A 110 3.75 -8.31 8.98
N TYR A 111 3.78 -7.42 7.98
CA TYR A 111 2.56 -6.80 7.47
C TYR A 111 1.69 -7.77 6.68
N THR A 112 2.26 -8.72 5.95
CA THR A 112 1.49 -9.78 5.28
C THR A 112 0.65 -10.58 6.29
N VAL A 113 1.17 -10.84 7.49
CA VAL A 113 0.38 -11.44 8.57
C VAL A 113 -0.68 -10.47 9.09
N LEU A 114 -0.31 -9.22 9.39
CA LEU A 114 -1.25 -8.24 9.96
C LEU A 114 -2.40 -7.88 9.00
N THR A 115 -2.18 -7.86 7.69
CA THR A 115 -3.24 -7.62 6.70
C THR A 115 -4.28 -8.75 6.69
N THR A 116 -3.91 -9.98 7.07
CA THR A 116 -4.91 -11.06 7.24
C THR A 116 -5.73 -10.92 8.53
N GLU A 117 -5.21 -10.21 9.53
CA GLU A 117 -5.89 -9.97 10.82
C GLU A 117 -6.77 -8.70 10.81
N ASN A 118 -6.48 -7.76 9.92
CA ASN A 118 -7.05 -6.40 9.89
C ASN A 118 -7.81 -6.14 8.58
N SER A 119 -9.08 -6.54 8.51
CA SER A 119 -9.85 -6.44 7.26
C SER A 119 -10.19 -4.99 6.88
N GLU A 120 -10.45 -4.11 7.84
CA GLU A 120 -10.90 -2.73 7.57
C GLU A 120 -9.84 -1.88 6.85
N ALA A 121 -8.60 -1.82 7.38
CA ALA A 121 -7.50 -1.10 6.71
C ALA A 121 -7.14 -1.68 5.34
N VAL A 122 -7.32 -3.00 5.15
CA VAL A 122 -7.09 -3.64 3.84
C VAL A 122 -8.19 -3.25 2.86
N ASP A 123 -9.46 -3.33 3.28
CA ASP A 123 -10.60 -2.93 2.45
C ASP A 123 -10.49 -1.47 2.03
N GLU A 124 -10.17 -0.56 2.97
CA GLU A 124 -9.93 0.86 2.67
C GLU A 124 -8.79 1.07 1.68
N HIS A 125 -7.68 0.32 1.81
CA HIS A 125 -6.55 0.40 0.89
C HIS A 125 -6.91 -0.08 -0.52
N LEU A 126 -7.64 -1.19 -0.63
CA LEU A 126 -8.07 -1.73 -1.92
C LEU A 126 -9.09 -0.81 -2.60
N ASP A 127 -10.02 -0.23 -1.83
CA ASP A 127 -10.98 0.75 -2.33
C ASP A 127 -10.27 2.02 -2.83
N ASP A 128 -9.24 2.51 -2.12
CA ASP A 128 -8.45 3.65 -2.58
C ASP A 128 -7.67 3.34 -3.87
N LEU A 129 -6.95 2.21 -3.93
CA LEU A 129 -6.21 1.81 -5.13
C LEU A 129 -7.12 1.63 -6.35
N THR A 130 -8.27 0.98 -6.17
CA THR A 130 -9.23 0.79 -7.26
C THR A 130 -9.95 2.09 -7.63
N GLY A 131 -10.17 3.00 -6.68
CA GLY A 131 -10.66 4.35 -6.91
C GLY A 131 -9.70 5.18 -7.78
N GLN A 132 -8.41 5.15 -7.46
CA GLN A 132 -7.37 5.81 -8.26
C GLN A 132 -7.32 5.30 -9.71
N LEU A 133 -7.38 3.98 -9.91
CA LEU A 133 -7.50 3.39 -11.26
C LEU A 133 -8.79 3.83 -11.97
N ALA A 134 -9.92 3.91 -11.25
CA ALA A 134 -11.19 4.33 -11.83
C ALA A 134 -11.14 5.78 -12.34
N GLU A 135 -10.42 6.67 -11.66
CA GLU A 135 -10.18 8.04 -12.14
C GLU A 135 -9.41 8.04 -13.48
N ILE A 136 -8.36 7.22 -13.59
CA ILE A 136 -7.57 7.11 -14.83
C ILE A 136 -8.44 6.55 -15.97
N VAL A 137 -9.21 5.49 -15.70
CA VAL A 137 -10.11 4.87 -16.69
C VAL A 137 -11.18 5.87 -17.13
N ARG A 138 -11.79 6.60 -16.20
CA ARG A 138 -12.80 7.62 -16.51
C ARG A 138 -12.24 8.72 -17.41
N ALA A 139 -11.06 9.24 -17.08
CA ALA A 139 -10.41 10.25 -17.92
C ALA A 139 -10.16 9.73 -19.35
N GLY A 140 -9.78 8.45 -19.51
CA GLY A 140 -9.62 7.85 -20.84
C GLY A 140 -10.92 7.66 -21.61
N VAL A 141 -12.04 7.40 -20.93
CA VAL A 141 -13.36 7.38 -21.55
C VAL A 141 -13.78 8.79 -21.99
N ASP A 142 -13.58 9.79 -21.12
CA ASP A 142 -13.92 11.19 -21.39
C ASP A 142 -13.11 11.75 -22.58
N ASP A 143 -11.85 11.34 -22.72
CA ASP A 143 -10.97 11.71 -23.83
C ASP A 143 -11.22 10.87 -25.10
N GLY A 144 -12.12 9.89 -25.06
CA GLY A 144 -12.42 8.98 -26.18
C GLY A 144 -11.30 7.99 -26.51
N LEU A 145 -10.35 7.79 -25.60
CA LEU A 145 -9.22 6.86 -25.75
C LEU A 145 -9.57 5.45 -25.27
N PHE A 146 -10.48 5.32 -24.30
CA PHE A 146 -10.92 4.04 -23.74
C PHE A 146 -12.41 3.78 -23.96
N THR A 147 -12.77 2.50 -24.04
CA THR A 147 -14.13 1.99 -24.00
C THR A 147 -14.35 1.24 -22.69
N ALA A 148 -15.16 1.83 -21.79
CA ALA A 148 -15.58 1.19 -20.55
C ALA A 148 -17.01 1.63 -20.18
N ALA A 149 -17.92 0.67 -20.01
CA ALA A 149 -19.31 0.97 -19.65
C ALA A 149 -19.44 1.46 -18.19
N ASP A 150 -18.62 0.91 -17.29
CA ASP A 150 -18.49 1.37 -15.91
C ASP A 150 -16.99 1.46 -15.53
N PRO A 151 -16.43 2.68 -15.39
CA PRO A 151 -15.02 2.87 -15.06
C PRO A 151 -14.58 2.15 -13.78
N LEU A 152 -15.45 2.07 -12.76
CA LEU A 152 -15.08 1.41 -11.49
C LEU A 152 -15.00 -0.11 -11.64
N THR A 153 -15.97 -0.74 -12.30
CA THR A 153 -15.91 -2.17 -12.61
C THR A 153 -14.70 -2.50 -13.48
N THR A 154 -14.42 -1.68 -14.50
CA THR A 154 -13.23 -1.86 -15.34
C THR A 154 -11.93 -1.71 -14.54
N ALA A 155 -11.83 -0.71 -13.66
CA ALA A 155 -10.67 -0.53 -12.79
C ALA A 155 -10.43 -1.73 -11.86
N ARG A 156 -11.50 -2.27 -11.26
CA ARG A 156 -11.43 -3.51 -10.46
C ARG A 156 -10.95 -4.70 -11.28
N ALA A 157 -11.43 -4.85 -12.52
CA ALA A 157 -10.98 -5.91 -13.42
C ALA A 157 -9.50 -5.77 -13.78
N VAL A 158 -9.01 -4.56 -14.06
CA VAL A 158 -7.59 -4.28 -14.32
C VAL A 158 -6.73 -4.59 -13.09
N PHE A 159 -7.18 -4.17 -11.90
CA PHE A 159 -6.48 -4.45 -10.64
C PHE A 159 -6.35 -5.96 -10.38
N GLN A 160 -7.45 -6.71 -10.58
CA GLN A 160 -7.47 -8.17 -10.43
C GLN A 160 -6.62 -8.89 -11.49
N ALA A 161 -6.68 -8.44 -12.74
CA ALA A 161 -5.90 -9.03 -13.84
C ALA A 161 -4.38 -8.87 -13.66
N THR A 162 -3.95 -7.91 -12.84
CA THR A 162 -2.55 -7.66 -12.50
C THR A 162 -2.16 -8.15 -11.11
N ALA A 163 -3.04 -8.87 -10.40
CA ALA A 163 -2.84 -9.26 -9.00
C ALA A 163 -1.52 -9.99 -8.72
N CYS A 164 -1.05 -10.83 -9.65
CA CYS A 164 0.22 -11.54 -9.49
C CYS A 164 1.45 -10.61 -9.37
N PHE A 165 1.33 -9.33 -9.69
CA PHE A 165 2.39 -8.34 -9.60
C PHE A 165 2.29 -7.42 -8.37
N HIS A 166 1.27 -7.55 -7.52
CA HIS A 166 1.12 -6.64 -6.37
C HIS A 166 0.50 -7.27 -5.12
N ASP A 167 -0.17 -8.42 -5.25
CA ASP A 167 -0.66 -9.20 -4.13
C ASP A 167 0.51 -9.90 -3.41
N PRO A 168 0.70 -9.67 -2.09
CA PRO A 168 1.78 -10.27 -1.31
C PRO A 168 1.89 -11.79 -1.40
N GLY A 169 0.81 -12.50 -1.72
CA GLY A 169 0.82 -13.95 -1.95
C GLY A 169 1.72 -14.40 -3.11
N TYR A 170 2.06 -13.49 -4.03
CA TYR A 170 2.93 -13.76 -5.18
C TYR A 170 4.34 -13.17 -5.02
N HIS A 171 4.73 -12.68 -3.85
CA HIS A 171 6.00 -11.96 -3.69
C HIS A 171 7.26 -12.73 -4.12
N GLU A 172 7.26 -14.07 -3.99
CA GLU A 172 8.35 -14.94 -4.47
C GLU A 172 8.55 -14.85 -6.00
N GLU A 173 7.47 -14.57 -6.73
CA GLU A 173 7.48 -14.45 -8.18
C GLU A 173 8.10 -13.14 -8.65
N TRP A 174 8.07 -12.10 -7.82
CA TRP A 174 8.47 -10.76 -8.22
C TRP A 174 9.97 -10.61 -8.44
N GLU A 175 10.81 -11.47 -7.88
CA GLU A 175 12.26 -11.44 -8.08
C GLU A 175 12.72 -12.29 -9.28
N ARG A 176 11.81 -13.03 -9.92
CA ARG A 176 12.17 -13.97 -10.97
C ARG A 176 12.69 -13.26 -12.23
N PRO A 177 13.71 -13.81 -12.90
CA PRO A 177 14.14 -13.33 -14.21
C PRO A 177 12.97 -13.32 -15.20
N GLY A 178 12.74 -12.20 -15.88
CA GLY A 178 11.70 -12.07 -16.91
C GLY A 178 10.35 -11.55 -16.43
N VAL A 179 10.11 -11.46 -15.11
CA VAL A 179 8.83 -10.97 -14.54
C VAL A 179 8.45 -9.56 -15.04
N GLN A 180 9.44 -8.71 -15.30
CA GLN A 180 9.22 -7.38 -15.87
C GLN A 180 8.60 -7.46 -17.28
N GLY A 181 9.09 -8.38 -18.12
CA GLY A 181 8.53 -8.58 -19.46
C GLY A 181 7.14 -9.22 -19.42
N GLU A 182 6.88 -10.09 -18.43
CA GLU A 182 5.55 -10.66 -18.20
C GLU A 182 4.55 -9.58 -17.76
N PHE A 183 4.96 -8.69 -16.83
CA PHE A 183 4.19 -7.53 -16.43
C PHE A 183 3.85 -6.63 -17.62
N GLU A 184 4.85 -6.26 -18.42
CA GLU A 184 4.66 -5.43 -19.61
C GLU A 184 3.70 -6.07 -20.61
N ALA A 185 3.81 -7.39 -20.84
CA ALA A 185 2.92 -8.12 -21.75
C ALA A 185 1.46 -8.13 -21.26
N VAL A 186 1.23 -8.29 -19.95
CA VAL A 186 -0.11 -8.23 -19.36
C VAL A 186 -0.69 -6.81 -19.48
N VAL A 187 0.10 -5.79 -19.14
CA VAL A 187 -0.32 -4.38 -19.25
C VAL A 187 -0.65 -4.03 -20.71
N ASP A 188 0.16 -4.47 -21.67
CA ASP A 188 -0.10 -4.28 -23.10
C ASP A 188 -1.38 -4.96 -23.59
N LEU A 189 -1.70 -6.15 -23.07
CA LEU A 189 -2.95 -6.84 -23.37
C LEU A 189 -4.15 -6.06 -22.83
N LEU A 190 -4.08 -5.62 -21.57
CA LEU A 190 -5.15 -4.86 -20.91
C LEU A 190 -5.39 -3.52 -21.60
N VAL A 191 -4.34 -2.75 -21.85
CA VAL A 191 -4.43 -1.46 -22.54
C VAL A 191 -5.04 -1.61 -23.93
N ARG A 192 -4.63 -2.62 -24.72
CA ARG A 192 -5.25 -2.89 -26.03
C ARG A 192 -6.73 -3.24 -25.92
N GLY A 193 -7.11 -3.98 -24.87
CA GLY A 193 -8.52 -4.32 -24.61
C GLY A 193 -9.38 -3.13 -24.19
N LEU A 194 -8.77 -2.07 -23.64
CA LEU A 194 -9.45 -0.84 -23.25
C LEU A 194 -9.62 0.17 -24.38
N ARG A 195 -8.78 0.15 -25.42
CA ARG A 195 -8.81 1.18 -26.48
C ARG A 195 -10.16 1.23 -27.22
N ALA A 196 -10.61 2.43 -27.55
CA ALA A 196 -11.81 2.70 -28.37
C ALA A 196 -11.59 2.51 -29.87
#